data_AF-A0A966PSX0-F1
#
_entry.id   AF-A0A966PSX0-F1
#
_cell.length_a   1.000
_cell.length_b   1.000
_cell.length_c   1.000
_cell.angle_alpha   90.00
_cell.angle_beta   90.00
_cell.angle_gamma   90.00
#
_symmetry.space_group_name_H-M   'P 1'
#
loop_
_entity.id
_entity.type
_entity.pdbx_description
1 polymer ?
#
loop_
_entity_poly.entity_id
_entity_poly.type
_entity_poly.pdbx_seq_one_letter_code
_entity_poly.pdbx_strand_id
1 'polypeptide(L)'
;MNLKSKLPTKLQKYATLGVFPKLLLLPFALGFIALILLLRPFVVIKFFKVNPWRIGHLLAEVEIVRLNALEASKTKKHFVIYYFPERRLANRFIAEMWQRVLPTVGGSWGWLTFAVCLKVAREKLIYDPSHVDQLGLWSTYGTSLRFSQDEIEQGEKFFTSINCADHNYVCLMVRDPTYLKTIRKDKSFSFHDFRDADIDSYRQAAERLTSLG
;
A
#
# COMPACT_ATOMS: atom_id res chain seq x y z
N MET A 1 24.60 -19.77 -2.35
CA MET A 1 25.93 -19.72 -1.70
C MET A 1 25.88 -18.74 -0.54
N ASN A 2 26.11 -19.18 0.71
CA ASN A 2 25.88 -18.36 1.90
C ASN A 2 27.06 -17.41 2.16
N LEU A 3 26.96 -16.15 1.71
CA LEU A 3 27.99 -15.10 1.87
C LEU A 3 28.39 -14.85 3.33
N LYS A 4 27.54 -15.24 4.29
CA LYS A 4 27.77 -15.09 5.73
C LYS A 4 28.97 -15.89 6.23
N SER A 5 29.23 -17.09 5.69
CA SER A 5 30.31 -17.96 6.15
C SER A 5 31.71 -17.48 5.74
N LYS A 6 31.79 -16.52 4.82
CA LYS A 6 33.06 -15.94 4.34
C LYS A 6 33.46 -14.65 5.08
N LEU A 7 32.60 -14.11 5.95
CA LEU A 7 32.90 -12.90 6.71
C LEU A 7 33.63 -13.22 8.03
N PRO A 8 34.54 -12.35 8.50
CA PRO A 8 35.16 -12.46 9.82
C PRO A 8 34.10 -12.58 10.93
N THR A 9 34.34 -13.41 11.95
CA THR A 9 33.37 -13.73 13.03
C THR A 9 32.82 -12.47 13.72
N LYS A 10 33.63 -11.41 13.87
CA LYS A 10 33.19 -10.11 14.42
C LYS A 10 32.16 -9.38 13.54
N LEU A 11 32.17 -9.63 12.23
CA LEU A 11 31.30 -9.01 11.23
C LEU A 11 30.05 -9.85 10.91
N GLN A 12 30.08 -11.15 11.18
CA GLN A 12 28.95 -12.06 10.95
C GLN A 12 27.67 -11.62 11.70
N LYS A 13 27.81 -10.99 12.88
CA LYS A 13 26.68 -10.44 13.66
C LYS A 13 25.93 -9.30 12.94
N TYR A 14 26.63 -8.51 12.11
CA TYR A 14 26.03 -7.42 11.33
C TYR A 14 25.38 -7.91 10.03
N ALA A 15 25.86 -9.06 9.52
CA ALA A 15 25.21 -9.76 8.42
C ALA A 15 23.86 -10.38 8.85
N THR A 16 23.75 -10.89 10.08
CA THR A 16 22.49 -11.42 10.63
C THR A 16 21.42 -10.37 10.93
N LEU A 17 21.81 -9.13 11.24
CA LEU A 17 20.88 -8.04 11.59
C LEU A 17 20.41 -7.22 10.38
N GLY A 18 20.79 -7.62 9.15
CA GLY A 18 20.48 -6.84 7.94
C GLY A 18 21.11 -5.43 7.96
N VAL A 19 22.13 -5.19 8.79
CA VAL A 19 22.82 -3.89 8.95
C VAL A 19 23.90 -3.73 7.87
N PHE A 20 24.55 -4.82 7.47
CA PHE A 20 25.63 -4.79 6.49
C PHE A 20 25.20 -4.27 5.10
N PRO A 21 24.06 -4.69 4.51
CA PRO A 21 23.58 -4.10 3.25
C PRO A 21 23.28 -2.60 3.40
N LYS A 22 22.77 -2.17 4.56
CA LYS A 22 22.34 -0.78 4.78
C LYS A 22 23.52 0.18 4.89
N LEU A 23 24.62 -0.23 5.51
CA LEU A 23 25.84 0.59 5.60
C LEU A 23 26.50 0.76 4.23
N LEU A 24 26.55 -0.32 3.43
CA LEU A 24 27.08 -0.27 2.06
C LEU A 24 26.22 0.61 1.15
N LEU A 25 24.89 0.58 1.31
CA LEU A 25 23.96 1.35 0.50
C LEU A 25 23.84 2.82 0.92
N LEU A 26 24.37 3.22 2.09
CA LEU A 26 24.18 4.57 2.62
C LEU A 26 24.77 5.69 1.74
N PRO A 27 26.02 5.60 1.25
CA PRO A 27 26.56 6.61 0.34
C PRO A 27 25.72 6.75 -0.94
N PHE A 28 25.23 5.63 -1.48
CA PHE A 28 24.36 5.62 -2.65
C PHE A 28 23.00 6.26 -2.37
N ALA A 29 22.41 5.99 -1.21
CA ALA A 29 21.15 6.61 -0.79
C ALA A 29 21.31 8.13 -0.62
N LEU A 30 22.42 8.59 -0.04
CA LEU A 30 22.73 10.02 0.10
C LEU A 30 22.93 10.69 -1.26
N GLY A 31 23.72 10.09 -2.16
CA GLY A 31 23.92 10.60 -3.51
C GLY A 31 22.62 10.65 -4.32
N PHE A 32 21.78 9.61 -4.22
CA PHE A 32 20.47 9.55 -4.85
C PHE A 32 19.54 10.66 -4.34
N ILE A 33 19.51 10.91 -3.03
CA ILE A 33 18.69 11.97 -2.44
C ILE A 33 19.22 13.36 -2.80
N ALA A 34 20.54 13.55 -2.84
CA ALA A 34 21.15 14.79 -3.32
C ALA A 34 20.74 15.07 -4.78
N LEU A 35 20.77 14.07 -5.65
CA LEU A 35 20.30 14.17 -7.03
C LEU A 35 18.82 14.58 -7.09
N ILE A 36 17.95 13.95 -6.29
CA ILE A 36 16.53 14.31 -6.22
C ILE A 36 16.34 15.79 -5.80
N LEU A 37 17.12 16.25 -4.81
CA LEU A 37 17.05 17.63 -4.34
C LEU A 37 17.53 18.63 -5.42
N LEU A 38 18.55 18.26 -6.20
CA LEU A 38 19.05 19.05 -7.32
C LEU A 38 18.03 19.13 -8.47
N LEU A 39 17.27 18.06 -8.72
CA LEU A 39 16.22 18.03 -9.75
C LEU A 39 14.93 18.78 -9.37
N ARG A 40 14.80 19.20 -8.11
CA ARG A 40 13.61 19.86 -7.55
C ARG A 40 13.11 21.08 -8.34
N PRO A 41 13.96 21.94 -8.95
CA PRO A 41 13.49 23.06 -9.76
C PRO A 41 12.60 22.61 -10.93
N PHE A 42 12.88 21.44 -11.51
CA PHE A 42 12.19 20.92 -12.70
C PHE A 42 11.07 19.93 -12.36
N VAL A 43 11.28 19.07 -11.37
CA VAL A 43 10.34 18.01 -10.97
C VAL A 43 10.28 17.87 -9.45
N VAL A 44 9.08 17.75 -8.89
CA VAL A 44 8.90 17.49 -7.46
C VAL A 44 8.82 15.98 -7.25
N ILE A 45 9.90 15.39 -6.74
CA ILE A 45 9.94 13.97 -6.39
C ILE A 45 9.73 13.84 -4.87
N LYS A 46 8.73 13.05 -4.47
CA LYS A 46 8.45 12.71 -3.07
C LYS A 46 8.40 11.21 -2.85
N PHE A 47 8.60 10.78 -1.61
CA PHE A 47 8.44 9.42 -1.15
C PHE A 47 7.20 9.31 -0.30
N PHE A 48 6.35 8.34 -0.61
CA PHE A 48 5.22 7.97 0.20
C PHE A 48 5.46 6.58 0.81
N LYS A 49 5.32 6.45 2.12
CA LYS A 49 5.39 5.15 2.78
C LYS A 49 3.99 4.57 2.86
N VAL A 50 3.77 3.50 2.12
CA VAL A 50 2.50 2.79 2.14
C VAL A 50 2.27 2.16 3.51
N ASN A 51 1.04 2.27 4.01
CA ASN A 51 0.58 1.60 5.20
C ASN A 51 -0.23 0.35 4.82
N PRO A 52 0.41 -0.85 4.77
CA PRO A 52 -0.23 -2.02 4.19
C PRO A 52 -1.11 -2.81 5.16
N TRP A 53 -1.24 -2.40 6.42
CA TRP A 53 -1.82 -3.23 7.48
C TRP A 53 -3.35 -3.27 7.52
N ARG A 54 -4.02 -2.38 6.79
CA ARG A 54 -5.48 -2.38 6.65
C ARG A 54 -5.83 -2.08 5.20
N ILE A 55 -6.89 -2.71 4.70
CA ILE A 55 -7.30 -2.57 3.30
C ILE A 55 -7.63 -1.12 2.94
N GLY A 56 -8.23 -0.34 3.85
CA GLY A 56 -8.53 1.08 3.61
C GLY A 56 -7.27 1.92 3.36
N HIS A 57 -6.21 1.76 4.16
CA HIS A 57 -4.94 2.45 3.91
C HIS A 57 -4.24 1.94 2.66
N LEU A 58 -4.27 0.62 2.42
CA LEU A 58 -3.62 0.03 1.26
C LEU A 58 -4.30 0.41 -0.05
N LEU A 59 -5.62 0.57 -0.07
CA LEU A 59 -6.39 0.87 -1.28
C LEU A 59 -6.65 2.38 -1.42
N ALA A 60 -7.37 2.98 -0.47
CA ALA A 60 -7.85 4.36 -0.60
C ALA A 60 -6.72 5.39 -0.47
N GLU A 61 -5.84 5.24 0.53
CA GLU A 61 -4.79 6.23 0.78
C GLU A 61 -3.74 6.25 -0.33
N VAL A 62 -3.36 5.07 -0.85
CA VAL A 62 -2.44 4.95 -1.99
C VAL A 62 -3.02 5.65 -3.23
N GLU A 63 -4.31 5.45 -3.50
CA GLU A 63 -5.00 6.09 -4.61
C GLU A 63 -5.09 7.61 -4.43
N ILE A 64 -5.44 8.09 -3.23
CA ILE A 64 -5.47 9.53 -2.91
C ILE A 64 -4.11 10.18 -3.19
N VAL A 65 -3.01 9.56 -2.75
CA VAL A 65 -1.66 10.08 -2.99
C VAL A 65 -1.35 10.15 -4.48
N ARG A 66 -1.71 9.11 -5.23
CA ARG A 66 -1.54 9.06 -6.69
C ARG A 66 -2.32 10.17 -7.37
N LEU A 67 -3.62 10.31 -7.06
CA LEU A 67 -4.49 11.30 -7.67
C LEU A 67 -4.05 12.73 -7.35
N ASN A 68 -3.71 13.01 -6.09
CA ASN A 68 -3.18 14.33 -5.71
C ASN A 68 -1.87 14.66 -6.43
N ALA A 69 -0.99 13.67 -6.65
CA ALA A 69 0.22 13.87 -7.43
C ALA A 69 -0.07 14.14 -8.92
N LEU A 70 -1.07 13.49 -9.50
CA LEU A 70 -1.54 13.78 -10.86
C LEU A 70 -2.16 15.18 -10.96
N GLU A 71 -3.01 15.55 -10.01
CA GLU A 71 -3.64 16.87 -9.95
C GLU A 71 -2.58 17.98 -9.83
N ALA A 72 -1.64 17.83 -8.90
CA ALA A 72 -0.54 18.78 -8.74
C ALA A 72 0.35 18.85 -10.00
N SER A 73 0.48 17.73 -10.74
CA SER A 73 1.25 17.66 -11.99
C SER A 73 0.72 18.54 -13.12
N LYS A 74 -0.52 19.05 -13.02
CA LYS A 74 -1.06 20.04 -13.97
C LYS A 74 -0.28 21.35 -13.97
N THR A 75 0.33 21.71 -12.84
CA THR A 75 1.09 22.98 -12.69
C THR A 75 2.60 22.77 -12.75
N LYS A 76 3.10 21.72 -12.09
CA LYS A 76 4.52 21.36 -12.07
C LYS A 76 4.62 19.86 -11.96
N LYS A 77 5.48 19.19 -12.73
CA LYS A 77 5.59 17.73 -12.69
C LYS A 77 5.84 17.21 -11.27
N HIS A 78 4.92 16.39 -10.76
CA HIS A 78 5.05 15.68 -9.49
C HIS A 78 5.24 14.18 -9.75
N PHE A 79 6.17 13.58 -9.01
CA PHE A 79 6.44 12.15 -9.08
C PHE A 79 6.53 11.60 -7.65
N VAL A 80 5.81 10.53 -7.35
CA VAL A 80 5.80 9.91 -6.03
C VAL A 80 6.38 8.52 -6.13
N ILE A 81 7.41 8.24 -5.34
CA ILE A 81 8.00 6.91 -5.16
C ILE A 81 7.33 6.25 -3.97
N TYR A 82 6.75 5.07 -4.17
CA TYR A 82 5.97 4.37 -3.15
C TYR A 82 6.84 3.34 -2.45
N TYR A 83 7.18 3.60 -1.19
CA TYR A 83 7.89 2.64 -0.36
C TYR A 83 6.91 1.65 0.26
N PHE A 84 7.00 0.38 -0.16
CA PHE A 84 6.28 -0.74 0.42
C PHE A 84 7.16 -1.42 1.48
N PRO A 85 6.91 -1.22 2.78
CA PRO A 85 7.69 -1.88 3.82
C PRO A 85 7.38 -3.39 3.86
N GLU A 86 8.40 -4.22 4.11
CA GLU A 86 8.29 -5.67 4.32
C GLU A 86 7.52 -5.98 5.61
N ARG A 87 6.21 -5.83 5.55
CA ARG A 87 5.27 -5.98 6.67
C ARG A 87 4.11 -6.88 6.23
N ARG A 88 3.34 -7.37 7.20
CA ARG A 88 2.12 -8.13 6.90
C ARG A 88 1.18 -7.25 6.07
N LEU A 89 0.89 -7.70 4.86
CA LEU A 89 -0.02 -7.04 3.93
C LEU A 89 -1.46 -7.45 4.28
N ALA A 90 -2.38 -6.48 4.32
CA ALA A 90 -3.80 -6.73 4.51
C ALA A 90 -4.39 -7.55 3.37
N ASN A 91 -3.89 -7.31 2.16
CA ASN A 91 -4.22 -8.05 0.96
C ASN A 91 -2.99 -8.03 0.04
N ARG A 92 -2.44 -9.21 -0.27
CA ARG A 92 -1.24 -9.32 -1.12
C ARG A 92 -1.53 -8.94 -2.56
N PHE A 93 -2.67 -9.41 -3.08
CA PHE A 93 -3.08 -9.16 -4.45
C PHE A 93 -3.24 -7.66 -4.73
N ILE A 94 -3.90 -6.89 -3.85
CA ILE A 94 -4.00 -5.42 -4.01
C ILE A 94 -2.62 -4.75 -4.00
N ALA A 95 -1.69 -5.21 -3.16
CA ALA A 95 -0.33 -4.66 -3.16
C ALA A 95 0.39 -4.93 -4.50
N GLU A 96 0.19 -6.12 -5.08
CA GLU A 96 0.71 -6.47 -6.41
C GLU A 96 0.05 -5.64 -7.51
N MET A 97 -1.27 -5.40 -7.45
CA MET A 97 -1.96 -4.48 -8.36
C MET A 97 -1.32 -3.08 -8.34
N TRP A 98 -1.04 -2.55 -7.14
CA TRP A 98 -0.36 -1.26 -7.02
C TRP A 98 1.06 -1.29 -7.56
N GLN A 99 1.83 -2.34 -7.26
CA GLN A 99 3.21 -2.47 -7.71
C GLN A 99 3.34 -2.59 -9.23
N ARG A 100 2.31 -3.08 -9.93
CA ARG A 100 2.24 -3.09 -11.40
C ARG A 100 2.16 -1.69 -12.01
N VAL A 101 1.47 -0.76 -11.35
CA VAL A 101 1.12 0.56 -11.94
C VAL A 101 1.82 1.74 -11.28
N LEU A 102 2.51 1.53 -10.16
CA LEU A 102 3.21 2.57 -9.42
C LEU A 102 4.72 2.35 -9.40
N PRO A 103 5.52 3.43 -9.37
CA PRO A 103 6.96 3.33 -9.12
C PRO A 103 7.20 2.97 -7.65
N THR A 104 7.37 1.68 -7.38
CA THR A 104 7.53 1.15 -6.02
C THR A 104 8.97 0.81 -5.69
N VAL A 105 9.32 0.94 -4.40
CA VAL A 105 10.60 0.48 -3.85
C VAL A 105 10.35 -0.35 -2.61
N GLY A 106 11.19 -1.36 -2.38
CA GLY A 106 11.09 -2.28 -1.26
C GLY A 106 12.44 -2.60 -0.65
N GLY A 107 12.43 -3.52 0.32
CA GLY A 107 13.63 -4.05 0.96
C GLY A 107 14.53 -3.02 1.63
N SER A 108 15.81 -3.37 1.74
CA SER A 108 16.81 -2.51 2.42
C SER A 108 16.98 -1.16 1.72
N TRP A 109 16.85 -1.11 0.39
CA TRP A 109 16.93 0.13 -0.37
C TRP A 109 15.76 1.08 -0.08
N GLY A 110 14.52 0.59 -0.19
CA GLY A 110 13.32 1.38 0.11
C GLY A 110 13.31 1.86 1.56
N TRP A 111 13.71 1.00 2.50
CA TRP A 111 13.81 1.38 3.91
C TRP A 111 14.84 2.49 4.13
N LEU A 112 16.04 2.33 3.56
CA LEU A 112 17.16 3.25 3.77
C LEU A 112 16.91 4.61 3.14
N THR A 113 16.48 4.63 1.88
CA THR A 113 16.14 5.88 1.18
C THR A 113 15.04 6.64 1.92
N PHE A 114 13.96 5.97 2.34
CA PHE A 114 12.90 6.60 3.13
C PHE A 114 13.42 7.13 4.48
N ALA A 115 14.27 6.36 5.19
CA ALA A 115 14.85 6.78 6.46
C ALA A 115 15.77 8.00 6.32
N VAL A 116 16.56 8.08 5.25
CA VAL A 116 17.40 9.25 4.96
C VAL A 116 16.54 10.45 4.58
N CYS A 117 15.52 10.28 3.73
CA CYS A 117 14.58 11.35 3.39
C CYS A 117 13.92 11.97 4.64
N LEU A 118 13.49 11.14 5.59
CA LEU A 118 12.93 11.59 6.87
C LEU A 118 13.90 12.45 7.69
N LYS A 119 15.20 12.14 7.66
CA LYS A 119 16.21 12.86 8.46
C LYS A 119 16.75 14.11 7.78
N VAL A 120 16.96 14.06 6.47
CA VAL A 120 17.66 15.12 5.71
C VAL A 120 16.71 16.25 5.35
N ALA A 121 15.54 15.94 4.81
CA ALA A 121 14.63 16.97 4.29
C ALA A 121 13.18 16.47 4.24
N ARG A 122 12.61 16.13 5.41
CA ARG A 122 11.28 15.51 5.53
C ARG A 122 10.21 16.25 4.72
N GLU A 123 10.00 17.54 4.99
CA GLU A 123 8.92 18.32 4.35
C GLU A 123 9.07 18.40 2.82
N LYS A 124 10.32 18.36 2.36
CA LYS A 124 10.66 18.45 0.94
C LYS A 124 10.49 17.13 0.22
N LEU A 125 10.80 16.01 0.89
CA LEU A 125 10.95 14.70 0.27
C LEU A 125 9.87 13.69 0.67
N ILE A 126 9.14 13.90 1.75
CA ILE A 126 8.09 12.99 2.20
C ILE A 126 6.73 13.53 1.76
N TYR A 127 5.91 12.60 1.27
CA TYR A 127 4.50 12.83 1.05
C TYR A 127 3.73 12.40 2.29
N ASP A 128 3.07 13.34 2.96
CA ASP A 128 2.10 13.04 4.03
C ASP A 128 0.71 12.99 3.40
N PRO A 129 0.01 11.84 3.45
CA PRO A 129 -1.26 11.65 2.78
C PRO A 129 -2.41 12.33 3.54
N SER A 130 -3.42 12.77 2.80
CA SER A 130 -4.76 12.94 3.36
C SER A 130 -5.43 11.57 3.48
N HIS A 131 -6.19 11.35 4.55
CA HIS A 131 -7.02 10.15 4.69
C HIS A 131 -8.38 10.28 3.99
N VAL A 132 -8.67 11.47 3.44
CA VAL A 132 -9.93 11.81 2.77
C VAL A 132 -9.62 12.44 1.42
N ASP A 133 -10.40 12.10 0.40
CA ASP A 133 -10.38 12.79 -0.89
C ASP A 133 -11.07 14.14 -0.77
N GLN A 134 -10.29 15.16 -0.40
CA GLN A 134 -10.79 16.51 -0.15
C GLN A 134 -11.21 17.24 -1.44
N LEU A 135 -10.68 16.82 -2.59
CA LEU A 135 -10.88 17.48 -3.88
C LEU A 135 -11.88 16.71 -4.77
N GLY A 136 -12.41 15.58 -4.29
CA GLY A 136 -13.33 14.74 -5.06
C GLY A 136 -12.69 14.12 -6.31
N LEU A 137 -11.38 13.91 -6.30
CA LEU A 137 -10.62 13.42 -7.45
C LEU A 137 -11.04 12.01 -7.89
N TRP A 138 -11.60 11.18 -7.01
CA TRP A 138 -12.11 9.87 -7.41
C TRP A 138 -13.22 9.98 -8.44
N SER A 139 -14.13 10.95 -8.28
CA SER A 139 -15.21 11.20 -9.23
C SER A 139 -14.68 11.71 -10.57
N THR A 140 -13.57 12.45 -10.54
CA THR A 140 -12.94 13.04 -11.74
C THR A 140 -12.12 12.03 -12.53
N TYR A 141 -11.28 11.23 -11.85
CA TYR A 141 -10.31 10.34 -12.50
C TYR A 141 -10.78 8.90 -12.61
N GLY A 142 -11.80 8.51 -11.84
CA GLY A 142 -12.25 7.13 -11.72
C GLY A 142 -11.24 6.25 -10.98
N THR A 143 -11.42 4.93 -11.12
CA THR A 143 -10.57 3.92 -10.46
C THR A 143 -9.28 3.68 -11.25
N SER A 144 -8.14 3.52 -10.57
CA SER A 144 -6.85 3.27 -11.24
C SER A 144 -6.44 1.80 -11.33
N LEU A 145 -6.93 0.96 -10.44
CA LEU A 145 -6.63 -0.47 -10.47
C LEU A 145 -7.56 -1.20 -11.44
N ARG A 146 -6.99 -2.09 -12.24
CA ARG A 146 -7.71 -2.96 -13.17
C ARG A 146 -7.17 -4.38 -13.03
N PHE A 147 -8.08 -5.35 -13.13
CA PHE A 147 -7.71 -6.74 -13.29
C PHE A 147 -7.18 -6.96 -14.73
N SER A 148 -6.21 -7.86 -14.89
CA SER A 148 -5.84 -8.37 -16.21
C SER A 148 -6.90 -9.32 -16.74
N GLN A 149 -6.83 -9.63 -18.04
CA GLN A 149 -7.73 -10.60 -18.66
C GLN A 149 -7.63 -11.97 -17.96
N ASP A 150 -6.41 -12.45 -17.71
CA ASP A 150 -6.17 -13.71 -17.00
C ASP A 150 -6.77 -13.71 -15.57
N GLU A 151 -6.75 -12.57 -14.88
CA GLU A 151 -7.34 -12.42 -13.54
C GLU A 151 -8.87 -12.42 -13.59
N ILE A 152 -9.46 -11.83 -14.63
CA ILE A 152 -10.90 -11.87 -14.89
C ILE A 152 -11.33 -13.31 -15.19
N GLU A 153 -10.63 -14.02 -16.07
CA GLU A 153 -10.93 -15.42 -16.41
C GLU A 153 -10.80 -16.36 -15.20
N GLN A 154 -9.83 -16.10 -14.31
CA GLN A 154 -9.72 -16.82 -13.04
C GLN A 154 -10.93 -16.56 -12.14
N GLY A 155 -11.39 -15.31 -12.08
CA GLY A 155 -12.61 -14.94 -11.36
C GLY A 155 -13.85 -15.64 -11.91
N GLU A 156 -14.03 -15.64 -13.23
CA GLU A 156 -15.14 -16.31 -13.91
C GLU A 156 -15.14 -17.82 -13.62
N LYS A 157 -13.97 -18.48 -13.73
CA LYS A 157 -13.83 -19.91 -13.37
C LYS A 157 -14.22 -20.17 -11.91
N PHE A 158 -13.83 -19.28 -10.99
CA PHE A 158 -14.23 -19.39 -9.59
C PHE A 158 -15.76 -19.25 -9.44
N PHE A 159 -16.38 -18.25 -10.07
CA PHE A 159 -17.83 -18.08 -10.06
C PHE A 159 -18.58 -19.31 -10.60
N THR A 160 -18.11 -19.91 -11.70
CA THR A 160 -18.67 -21.17 -12.21
C THR A 160 -18.53 -22.30 -11.19
N SER A 161 -17.38 -22.43 -10.52
CA SER A 161 -17.13 -23.51 -9.57
C SER A 161 -18.04 -23.49 -8.34
N ILE A 162 -18.59 -22.33 -7.99
CA ILE A 162 -19.53 -22.16 -6.87
C ILE A 162 -20.98 -21.99 -7.33
N ASN A 163 -21.27 -22.26 -8.62
CA ASN A 163 -22.59 -22.07 -9.23
C ASN A 163 -23.12 -20.64 -9.04
N CYS A 164 -22.29 -19.62 -9.28
CA CYS A 164 -22.67 -18.21 -9.20
C CYS A 164 -22.41 -17.44 -10.50
N ALA A 165 -21.95 -18.09 -11.57
CA ALA A 165 -21.63 -17.42 -12.84
C ALA A 165 -22.84 -16.71 -13.48
N ASP A 166 -24.01 -17.34 -13.43
CA ASP A 166 -25.23 -16.84 -14.06
C ASP A 166 -26.20 -16.17 -13.05
N HIS A 167 -25.71 -15.80 -11.87
CA HIS A 167 -26.52 -15.29 -10.78
C HIS A 167 -26.13 -13.85 -10.40
N ASN A 168 -27.13 -13.03 -10.12
CA ASN A 168 -26.91 -11.75 -9.44
C ASN A 168 -26.46 -12.02 -8.01
N TYR A 169 -25.50 -11.23 -7.54
CA TYR A 169 -24.93 -11.37 -6.21
C TYR A 169 -24.95 -10.05 -5.46
N VAL A 170 -25.21 -10.15 -4.16
CA VAL A 170 -25.15 -9.03 -3.23
C VAL A 170 -23.82 -9.11 -2.47
N CYS A 171 -22.96 -8.12 -2.67
CA CYS A 171 -21.70 -8.02 -1.92
C CYS A 171 -21.92 -7.24 -0.62
N LEU A 172 -21.69 -7.89 0.51
CA LEU A 172 -21.77 -7.27 1.83
C LEU A 172 -20.36 -7.01 2.38
N MET A 173 -20.08 -5.77 2.75
CA MET A 173 -18.86 -5.40 3.47
C MET A 173 -19.18 -5.20 4.95
N VAL A 174 -19.20 -6.31 5.70
CA VAL A 174 -19.48 -6.28 7.14
C VAL A 174 -18.18 -6.25 7.91
N ARG A 175 -18.06 -5.28 8.81
CA ARG A 175 -16.86 -5.06 9.60
C ARG A 175 -16.98 -5.77 10.95
N ASP A 176 -15.93 -6.49 11.31
CA ASP A 176 -15.83 -7.20 12.59
C ASP A 176 -14.45 -6.98 13.28
N PRO A 177 -14.31 -7.27 14.58
CA PRO A 177 -13.07 -7.03 15.32
C PRO A 177 -11.98 -8.09 15.10
N THR A 178 -12.31 -9.25 14.52
CA THR A 178 -11.44 -10.44 14.39
C THR A 178 -10.19 -10.12 13.62
N TYR A 179 -10.30 -9.32 12.54
CA TYR A 179 -9.16 -8.92 11.73
C TYR A 179 -8.07 -8.25 12.59
N LEU A 180 -8.43 -7.21 13.35
CA LEU A 180 -7.49 -6.46 14.17
C LEU A 180 -6.95 -7.29 15.34
N LYS A 181 -7.81 -8.07 16.00
CA LYS A 181 -7.40 -9.00 17.06
C LYS A 181 -6.36 -10.02 16.55
N THR A 182 -6.47 -10.43 15.28
CA THR A 182 -5.55 -11.39 14.64
C THR A 182 -4.20 -10.75 14.30
N ILE A 183 -4.20 -9.56 13.70
CA ILE A 183 -2.97 -8.92 13.22
C ILE A 183 -2.21 -8.12 14.29
N ARG A 184 -2.88 -7.75 15.39
CA ARG A 184 -2.35 -6.89 16.47
C ARG A 184 -2.77 -7.40 17.85
N LYS A 185 -2.31 -8.59 18.21
CA LYS A 185 -2.54 -9.22 19.53
C LYS A 185 -2.02 -8.39 20.71
N ASP A 186 -1.05 -7.50 20.45
CA ASP A 186 -0.39 -6.63 21.41
C ASP A 186 -1.22 -5.40 21.81
N LYS A 187 -2.34 -5.11 21.12
CA LYS A 187 -3.08 -3.87 21.30
C LYS A 187 -4.59 -4.09 21.25
N SER A 188 -5.30 -3.51 22.22
CA SER A 188 -6.77 -3.44 22.15
C SER A 188 -7.24 -2.34 21.18
N PHE A 189 -8.27 -2.67 20.41
CA PHE A 189 -8.98 -1.75 19.52
C PHE A 189 -10.45 -1.56 19.92
N SER A 190 -10.81 -1.88 21.18
CA SER A 190 -12.20 -1.89 21.64
C SER A 190 -12.92 -0.53 21.53
N PHE A 191 -12.17 0.56 21.53
CA PHE A 191 -12.69 1.90 21.26
C PHE A 191 -13.29 2.07 19.86
N HIS A 192 -13.12 1.10 18.96
CA HIS A 192 -13.75 1.07 17.64
C HIS A 192 -14.87 0.03 17.51
N ASP A 193 -15.22 -0.70 18.58
CA ASP A 193 -16.21 -1.79 18.55
C ASP A 193 -17.61 -1.27 18.17
N PHE A 194 -17.93 -0.02 18.48
CA PHE A 194 -19.18 0.64 18.06
C PHE A 194 -19.40 0.71 16.53
N ARG A 195 -18.36 0.41 15.75
CA ARG A 195 -18.38 0.40 14.27
C ARG A 195 -18.48 -1.01 13.70
N ASP A 196 -18.36 -2.03 14.54
CA ASP A 196 -18.51 -3.41 14.13
C ASP A 196 -20.00 -3.74 14.02
N ALA A 197 -20.36 -4.63 13.11
CA ALA A 197 -21.74 -4.98 12.84
C ALA A 197 -21.91 -6.50 12.80
N ASP A 198 -23.06 -6.96 13.27
CA ASP A 198 -23.48 -8.36 13.13
C ASP A 198 -23.90 -8.60 11.68
N ILE A 199 -23.34 -9.63 11.03
CA ILE A 199 -23.71 -10.02 9.66
C ILE A 199 -25.20 -10.36 9.56
N ASP A 200 -25.81 -10.94 10.61
CA ASP A 200 -27.23 -11.30 10.60
C ASP A 200 -28.14 -10.07 10.53
N SER A 201 -27.67 -8.89 10.95
CA SER A 201 -28.41 -7.64 10.81
C SER A 201 -28.63 -7.22 9.35
N TYR A 202 -27.85 -7.77 8.41
CA TYR A 202 -27.96 -7.50 6.97
C TYR A 202 -28.86 -8.50 6.24
N ARG A 203 -29.35 -9.56 6.89
CA ARG A 203 -30.09 -10.66 6.23
C ARG A 203 -31.31 -10.18 5.45
N GLN A 204 -32.19 -9.40 6.10
CA GLN A 204 -33.40 -8.89 5.46
C GLN A 204 -33.06 -7.99 4.25
N ALA A 205 -31.99 -7.19 4.35
CA ALA A 205 -31.53 -6.36 3.25
C ALA A 205 -30.98 -7.19 2.09
N ALA A 206 -30.19 -8.24 2.38
CA ALA A 206 -29.67 -9.15 1.38
C ALA A 206 -30.79 -9.90 0.64
N GLU A 207 -31.73 -10.49 1.37
CA GLU A 207 -32.91 -11.18 0.81
C GLU A 207 -33.75 -10.22 -0.05
N ARG A 208 -33.96 -8.98 0.44
CA ARG A 208 -34.69 -7.97 -0.32
C ARG A 208 -33.96 -7.60 -1.61
N LEU A 209 -32.65 -7.37 -1.57
CA LEU A 209 -31.86 -7.03 -2.75
C LEU A 209 -31.89 -8.17 -3.78
N THR A 210 -31.73 -9.42 -3.35
CA THR A 210 -31.85 -10.58 -4.26
C THR A 210 -33.24 -10.69 -4.89
N SER A 211 -34.31 -10.28 -4.19
CA SER A 211 -35.67 -10.25 -4.76
C SER A 211 -35.89 -9.15 -5.81
N LEU A 212 -35.01 -8.15 -5.88
CA LEU A 212 -35.15 -7.01 -6.79
C LEU A 212 -34.46 -7.23 -8.15
N GLY A 213 -33.63 -8.27 -8.28
CA GLY A 213 -32.85 -8.57 -9.48
C GLY A 213 -31.45 -8.00 -9.42
#